data_AF-A0A2J0MMA8-F1
#
_entry.id   AF-A0A2J0MMA8-F1
#
_cell.length_a   1.000
_cell.length_b   1.000
_cell.length_c   1.000
_cell.angle_alpha   90.00
_cell.angle_beta   90.00
_cell.angle_gamma   90.00
#
_symmetry.space_group_name_H-M   'P 1'
#
loop_
_entity.id
_entity.type
_entity.pdbx_description
1 polymer ?
#
loop_
_entity_poly.entity_id
_entity_poly.type
_entity_poly.pdbx_seq_one_letter_code
_entity_poly.pdbx_strand_id
1 'polypeptide(L)' 'CLDKKITAVAFDRSGYKYHGKVKALADGAREAGLKF' A
#
# COMPACT_ATOMS: atom_id res chain seq x y z
N CYS A 1 4.06 -5.35 -9.36
CA CYS A 1 4.19 -6.21 -8.16
C CYS A 1 3.49 -7.56 -8.31
N LEU A 2 2.27 -7.62 -8.88
CA LEU A 2 1.55 -8.88 -9.10
C LEU A 2 2.32 -9.91 -9.95
N ASP A 3 3.04 -9.46 -10.97
CA ASP A 3 3.87 -10.32 -11.84
C ASP A 3 4.99 -11.06 -11.07
N LYS A 4 5.49 -10.46 -9.98
CA LYS A 4 6.56 -11.04 -9.15
C LYS A 4 6.05 -11.91 -7.99
N LYS A 5 4.74 -12.21 -7.93
CA LYS A 5 4.07 -12.95 -6.84
C LYS A 5 4.32 -12.37 -5.43
N ILE A 6 4.59 -11.07 -5.33
CA ILE A 6 4.78 -10.39 -4.04
C ILE A 6 3.40 -10.03 -3.51
N THR A 7 2.94 -10.79 -2.51
CA THR A 7 1.61 -10.64 -1.90
C THR A 7 1.62 -9.86 -0.59
N ALA A 8 2.74 -9.89 0.14
CA ALA A 8 2.95 -9.17 1.38
C ALA A 8 4.00 -8.08 1.18
N VAL A 9 3.64 -6.82 1.44
CA VAL A 9 4.57 -5.69 1.42
C VAL A 9 4.47 -4.93 2.74
N ALA A 10 5.48 -4.13 3.09
CA ALA A 10 5.38 -3.21 4.22
C ALA A 10 5.09 -1.82 3.68
N PHE A 11 3.97 -1.22 4.08
CA PHE A 11 3.64 0.16 3.69
C PHE A 11 4.29 1.13 4.66
N ASP A 12 5.50 1.58 4.33
CA ASP A 12 6.18 2.60 5.11
C ASP A 12 5.54 3.96 4.85
N ARG A 13 5.12 4.61 5.93
CA ARG A 13 4.52 5.94 5.89
C ARG A 13 5.53 7.06 6.16
N SER A 14 6.83 6.74 6.34
CA SER A 14 7.95 7.67 6.56
C SER A 14 7.67 8.83 7.53
N GLY A 15 6.82 8.60 8.56
CA GLY A 15 6.41 9.64 9.53
C GLY A 15 5.22 10.52 9.13
N TYR A 16 4.67 10.38 7.93
CA TYR A 16 3.46 11.08 7.50
C TYR A 16 2.20 10.53 8.19
N LYS A 17 1.28 11.44 8.51
CA LYS A 17 -0.05 11.06 9.03
C LYS A 17 -0.78 10.26 7.94
N TYR A 18 -1.42 9.16 8.33
CA TYR A 18 -2.25 8.36 7.44
C TYR A 18 -3.52 9.14 7.06
N HIS A 19 -3.40 10.02 6.09
CA HIS A 19 -4.47 10.91 5.66
C HIS A 19 -4.26 11.37 4.21
N GLY A 20 -5.34 11.80 3.56
CA GLY A 20 -5.33 12.31 2.19
C GLY A 20 -4.66 11.35 1.22
N LYS A 21 -3.57 11.80 0.58
CA LYS A 21 -2.84 11.06 -0.46
C LYS A 21 -2.26 9.73 0.03
N VAL A 22 -1.81 9.65 1.29
CA VAL A 22 -1.25 8.41 1.86
C VAL A 22 -2.33 7.34 2.02
N LYS A 23 -3.52 7.75 2.46
CA LYS A 23 -4.69 6.87 2.55
C LYS A 23 -5.15 6.42 1.16
N ALA A 24 -5.27 7.35 0.21
CA ALA A 24 -5.67 7.03 -1.16
C ALA A 24 -4.70 6.05 -1.85
N LEU A 25 -3.39 6.23 -1.64
CA LEU A 25 -2.35 5.31 -2.13
C LEU A 25 -2.49 3.92 -1.50
N ALA A 26 -2.72 3.85 -0.19
CA ALA A 26 -2.87 2.59 0.52
C ALA A 26 -4.15 1.85 0.13
N ASP A 27 -5.27 2.56 -0.02
CA ASP A 27 -6.54 1.96 -0.44
C ASP A 27 -6.41 1.40 -1.87
N GLY A 28 -5.80 2.15 -2.81
CA GLY A 28 -5.54 1.65 -4.16
C GLY A 28 -4.59 0.44 -4.21
N ALA A 29 -3.59 0.39 -3.33
CA ALA A 29 -2.71 -0.77 -3.22
C ALA A 29 -3.43 -2.00 -2.64
N ARG A 30 -4.37 -1.81 -1.71
CA ARG A 30 -5.24 -2.89 -1.19
C ARG A 30 -6.22 -3.40 -2.24
N GLU A 31 -6.84 -2.52 -3.01
CA GLU A 31 -7.72 -2.89 -4.13
C GLU A 31 -6.97 -3.66 -5.22
N ALA A 32 -5.70 -3.32 -5.46
CA ALA A 32 -4.80 -4.07 -6.33
C ALA A 32 -4.35 -5.43 -5.77
N GLY A 33 -4.83 -5.82 -4.57
CA GLY A 33 -4.60 -7.13 -3.97
C GLY A 33 -3.28 -7.26 -3.20
N LEU A 34 -2.55 -6.17 -2.98
CA LEU A 34 -1.38 -6.17 -2.09
C LEU A 34 -1.85 -6.19 -0.63
N LYS A 35 -1.30 -7.11 0.17
CA LYS A 35 -1.58 -7.23 1.61
C LYS A 35 -0.44 -6.56 2.39
N PHE A 36 -0.77 -5.65 3.29
CA PHE A 36 0.18 -4.92 4.15
C PHE A 36 -0.51 -4.27 5.35
#